data_AF-A0A817P907-F1
#
_entry.id   AF-A0A817P907-F1
#
_cell.length_a   1.000
_cell.length_b   1.000
_cell.length_c   1.000
_cell.angle_alpha   90.00
_cell.angle_beta   90.00
_cell.angle_gamma   90.00
#
_symmetry.space_group_name_H-M   'P 1'
#
loop_
_entity.id
_entity.type
_entity.pdbx_description
1 polymer ?
#
loop_
_entity_poly.entity_id
_entity_poly.type
_entity_poly.pdbx_seq_one_letter_code
_entity_poly.pdbx_strand_id
1 'polypeptide(L)'
;MYIVGGLTGVVAIYSIFQNRKSSKGKKQAVTEYDEKNRQSQDSINKIDDSNKTLVEKVHDLQQRKLLAEEEDSDKITEMNKNDLTPNIPNFAQYLIIGGGATAMSAFKSIRANDPTAKVLVISSEKYLPYMRPPLSKDIWYTDDDELIQKHSFKQWNGKEKSLYFNDKEFYTDVKILNDQENGGVAVVLGRKVVDLDLKNSVAKLDNGWEISFEKCLIATGGQPQTLRIFKTASSYLKSKLSLYRGVSSKFQITFISSLRKM
;
A
#
# COMPACT_ATOMS: atom_id res chain seq x y z
N MET A 1 37.80 36.74 27.37
CA MET A 1 38.03 38.09 26.84
C MET A 1 36.71 38.56 26.25
N TYR A 2 36.17 39.64 26.82
CA TYR A 2 34.82 40.18 26.65
C TYR A 2 34.64 40.99 25.35
N ILE A 3 33.38 41.46 25.16
CA ILE A 3 32.83 42.58 24.34
C ILE A 3 32.04 42.02 23.13
N VAL A 4 30.70 41.99 23.03
CA VAL A 4 29.52 42.82 23.45
C VAL A 4 29.36 44.15 22.70
N GLY A 5 28.21 44.30 22.03
CA GLY A 5 27.58 45.56 21.61
C GLY A 5 26.50 45.28 20.55
N GLY A 6 25.19 45.47 20.72
CA GLY A 6 24.43 46.24 21.70
C GLY A 6 24.08 47.63 21.15
N LEU A 7 22.85 47.83 20.67
CA LEU A 7 22.21 49.16 20.66
C LEU A 7 20.67 49.02 20.69
N THR A 8 20.11 49.29 21.87
CA THR A 8 18.72 49.63 22.15
C THR A 8 18.68 51.10 22.59
N GLY A 9 17.58 51.81 22.31
CA GLY A 9 17.34 53.18 22.82
C GLY A 9 16.22 53.90 22.05
N VAL A 10 14.95 53.86 22.49
CA VAL A 10 14.31 54.76 23.50
C VAL A 10 14.10 56.17 22.91
N VAL A 11 12.89 56.52 22.43
CA VAL A 11 11.72 57.10 23.16
C VAL A 11 11.97 58.49 23.78
N ALA A 12 11.20 59.45 23.26
CA ALA A 12 10.70 60.71 23.85
C ALA A 12 11.66 61.85 24.22
N ILE A 13 11.51 62.99 23.52
CA ILE A 13 11.53 64.33 24.14
C ILE A 13 10.41 65.20 23.53
N TYR A 14 9.61 65.77 24.42
CA TYR A 14 8.50 66.68 24.18
C TYR A 14 8.96 68.14 24.43
N SER A 15 8.25 69.12 23.83
CA SER A 15 8.11 70.53 24.24
C SER A 15 9.21 71.58 23.87
N ILE A 16 8.84 72.56 23.03
CA ILE A 16 8.55 74.01 23.32
C ILE A 16 8.75 74.85 22.03
N PHE A 17 7.67 75.38 21.43
CA PHE A 17 7.60 76.79 20.98
C PHE A 17 6.15 77.24 20.67
N GLN A 18 5.65 78.17 21.49
CA GLN A 18 4.71 79.30 21.29
C GLN A 18 3.99 79.43 19.91
N ASN A 19 2.72 79.85 19.73
CA ASN A 19 1.87 80.76 20.52
C ASN A 19 0.44 80.86 19.91
N ARG A 20 -0.54 81.21 20.76
CA ARG A 20 -1.74 82.07 20.51
C ARG A 20 -2.86 81.62 19.54
N LYS A 21 -4.05 81.28 20.08
CA LYS A 21 -5.19 82.21 20.34
C LYS A 21 -6.53 81.52 20.72
N SER A 22 -7.21 82.14 21.69
CA SER A 22 -8.66 82.36 21.83
C SER A 22 -9.62 81.23 22.29
N SER A 23 -10.38 81.57 23.33
CA SER A 23 -11.14 80.71 24.25
C SER A 23 -12.64 80.56 23.90
N LYS A 24 -13.01 80.41 22.63
CA LYS A 24 -14.44 80.25 22.25
C LYS A 24 -14.81 78.92 21.55
N GLY A 25 -13.86 78.05 21.24
CA GLY A 25 -14.11 76.73 20.62
C GLY A 25 -14.15 75.52 21.58
N LYS A 26 -13.84 75.71 22.88
CA LYS A 26 -13.60 74.59 23.82
C LYS A 26 -14.84 73.83 24.31
N LYS A 27 -16.07 74.33 24.10
CA LYS A 27 -17.29 73.63 24.57
C LYS A 27 -18.03 72.86 23.47
N GLN A 28 -17.86 73.21 22.20
CA GLN A 28 -18.40 72.44 21.07
C GLN A 28 -17.45 71.32 20.62
N ALA A 29 -16.14 71.52 20.73
CA ALA A 29 -15.15 70.52 20.34
C ALA A 29 -15.05 69.32 21.31
N VAL A 30 -15.51 69.44 22.56
CA VAL A 30 -15.43 68.35 23.56
C VAL A 30 -16.59 67.36 23.38
N THR A 31 -17.81 67.84 23.13
CA THR A 31 -18.99 66.98 22.90
C THR A 31 -18.91 66.19 21.60
N GLU A 32 -18.38 66.79 20.52
CA GLU A 32 -18.21 66.10 19.23
C GLU A 32 -17.07 65.06 19.27
N TYR A 33 -16.07 65.27 20.14
CA TYR A 33 -14.96 64.33 20.32
C TYR A 33 -15.38 63.09 21.13
N ASP A 34 -16.24 63.27 22.14
CA ASP A 34 -16.74 62.17 22.97
C ASP A 34 -17.77 61.26 22.25
N GLU A 35 -18.60 61.82 21.36
CA GLU A 35 -19.54 61.02 20.54
C GLU A 35 -18.84 60.20 19.45
N LYS A 36 -17.83 60.78 18.77
CA LYS A 36 -17.01 60.05 17.78
C LYS A 36 -16.20 58.92 18.42
N ASN A 37 -15.72 59.09 19.65
CA ASN A 37 -15.03 58.02 20.37
C ASN A 37 -15.98 56.90 20.82
N ARG A 38 -17.21 57.20 21.28
CA ARG A 38 -18.22 56.16 21.58
C ARG A 38 -18.63 55.35 20.35
N GLN A 39 -18.92 56.02 19.23
CA GLN A 39 -19.30 55.33 17.99
C GLN A 39 -18.15 54.48 17.43
N SER A 40 -16.89 54.90 17.63
CA SER A 40 -15.71 54.12 17.25
C SER A 40 -15.54 52.90 18.15
N GLN A 41 -15.75 53.03 19.47
CA GLN A 41 -15.65 51.91 20.42
C GLN A 41 -16.76 50.86 20.21
N ASP A 42 -17.99 51.29 19.94
CA ASP A 42 -19.12 50.39 19.66
C ASP A 42 -18.95 49.63 18.34
N SER A 43 -18.31 50.26 17.35
CA SER A 43 -17.97 49.62 16.08
C SER A 43 -16.87 48.57 16.26
N ILE A 44 -15.87 48.83 17.10
CA ILE A 44 -14.80 47.89 17.44
C ILE A 44 -15.36 46.68 18.21
N ASN A 45 -16.20 46.90 19.22
CA ASN A 45 -16.81 45.81 20.00
C ASN A 45 -17.70 44.90 19.12
N LYS A 46 -18.46 45.45 18.17
CA LYS A 46 -19.24 44.65 17.21
C LYS A 46 -18.38 43.80 16.27
N ILE A 47 -17.21 44.30 15.89
CA ILE A 47 -16.24 43.56 15.06
C ILE A 47 -15.63 42.43 15.89
N ASP A 48 -15.29 42.67 17.16
CA ASP A 48 -14.75 41.64 18.06
C ASP A 48 -15.76 40.53 18.37
N ASP A 49 -17.04 40.85 18.60
CA ASP A 49 -18.11 39.87 18.80
C ASP A 49 -18.38 39.04 17.53
N SER A 50 -18.32 39.68 16.36
CA SER A 50 -18.47 39.00 15.07
C SER A 50 -17.28 38.07 14.80
N ASN A 51 -16.06 38.51 15.09
CA ASN A 51 -14.85 37.71 14.96
C ASN A 51 -14.86 36.51 15.91
N LYS A 52 -15.34 36.70 17.16
CA LYS A 52 -15.48 35.61 18.12
C LYS A 52 -16.47 34.54 17.64
N THR A 53 -17.61 34.97 17.09
CA THR A 53 -18.62 34.06 16.52
C THR A 53 -18.09 33.30 15.30
N LEU A 54 -17.25 33.93 14.48
CA LEU A 54 -16.61 33.27 13.33
C LEU A 54 -15.56 32.24 13.79
N VAL A 55 -14.76 32.54 14.81
CA VAL A 55 -13.77 31.61 15.37
C VAL A 55 -14.44 30.37 15.94
N GLU A 56 -15.56 30.54 16.66
CA GLU A 56 -16.34 29.41 17.19
C GLU A 56 -16.90 28.53 16.05
N LYS A 57 -17.43 29.13 14.98
CA LYS A 57 -17.90 28.37 13.81
C LYS A 57 -16.79 27.63 13.07
N VAL A 58 -15.60 28.24 12.94
CA VAL A 58 -14.44 27.59 12.30
C VAL A 58 -13.97 26.40 13.14
N HIS A 59 -13.94 26.53 14.46
CA HIS A 59 -13.58 25.44 15.35
C HIS A 59 -14.60 24.28 15.25
N ASP A 60 -15.90 24.58 15.23
CA ASP A 60 -16.96 23.57 15.10
C ASP A 60 -16.89 22.82 13.76
N LEU A 61 -16.59 23.53 12.67
CA LEU A 61 -16.38 22.93 11.34
C LEU A 61 -15.12 22.06 11.28
N GLN A 62 -14.04 22.45 11.96
CA GLN A 62 -12.82 21.65 12.07
C GLN A 62 -13.07 20.35 12.85
N GLN A 63 -13.82 20.42 13.95
CA GLN A 63 -14.17 19.23 14.74
C GLN A 63 -15.05 18.26 13.96
N ARG A 64 -16.05 18.76 13.22
CA ARG A 64 -16.88 17.91 12.34
C ARG A 64 -16.07 17.28 11.20
N LYS A 65 -15.09 18.01 10.66
CA LYS A 65 -14.20 17.48 9.61
C LYS A 65 -13.29 16.37 10.16
N LEU A 66 -12.75 16.54 11.37
CA LEU A 66 -11.94 15.52 12.05
C LEU A 66 -12.76 14.26 12.37
N LEU A 67 -14.00 14.41 12.86
CA LEU A 67 -14.89 13.28 13.12
C LEU A 67 -15.30 12.56 11.83
N ALA A 68 -15.53 13.29 10.72
CA ALA A 68 -15.81 12.68 9.43
C ALA A 68 -14.58 11.97 8.83
N GLU A 69 -13.38 12.52 9.03
CA GLU A 69 -12.11 11.89 8.64
C GLU A 69 -11.83 10.64 9.49
N GLU A 70 -12.17 10.64 10.79
CA GLU A 70 -12.10 9.47 11.67
C GLU A 70 -13.11 8.40 11.27
N GLU A 71 -14.38 8.75 11.01
CA GLU A 71 -15.40 7.81 10.54
C GLU A 71 -15.07 7.22 9.16
N ASP A 72 -14.52 8.01 8.24
CA ASP A 72 -14.01 7.49 6.96
C ASP A 72 -12.76 6.63 7.17
N SER A 73 -11.88 6.97 8.12
CA SER A 73 -10.71 6.15 8.46
C SER A 73 -11.11 4.81 9.07
N ASP A 74 -12.15 4.78 9.91
CA ASP A 74 -12.67 3.58 10.54
C ASP A 74 -13.40 2.71 9.52
N LYS A 75 -14.20 3.31 8.62
CA LYS A 75 -14.79 2.59 7.48
C LYS A 75 -13.73 2.04 6.52
N ILE A 76 -12.68 2.80 6.22
CA ILE A 76 -11.53 2.33 5.42
C ILE A 76 -10.78 1.20 6.17
N THR A 77 -10.68 1.28 7.50
CA THR A 77 -10.03 0.25 8.33
C THR A 77 -10.87 -1.02 8.41
N GLU A 78 -12.20 -0.90 8.43
CA GLU A 78 -13.14 -2.02 8.45
C GLU A 78 -13.30 -2.68 7.07
N MET A 79 -13.33 -1.88 5.99
CA MET A 79 -13.26 -2.38 4.61
C MET A 79 -11.92 -3.08 4.32
N ASN A 80 -10.79 -2.54 4.80
CA ASN A 80 -9.48 -3.18 4.64
C ASN A 80 -9.33 -4.50 5.43
N LYS A 81 -10.07 -4.70 6.53
CA LYS A 81 -10.09 -5.99 7.24
C LYS A 81 -10.80 -7.08 6.45
N ASN A 82 -11.84 -6.74 5.68
CA ASN A 82 -12.60 -7.70 4.89
C ASN A 82 -12.01 -7.95 3.48
N ASP A 83 -11.21 -7.03 2.93
CA ASP A 83 -10.65 -7.14 1.57
C ASP A 83 -9.25 -7.78 1.47
N LEU A 84 -8.62 -8.16 2.59
CA LEU A 84 -7.24 -8.69 2.58
C LEU A 84 -7.10 -10.17 3.00
N THR A 85 -8.16 -10.84 3.41
CA THR A 85 -8.13 -12.28 3.65
C THR A 85 -8.73 -13.01 2.46
N PRO A 86 -7.96 -13.78 1.67
CA PRO A 86 -8.56 -14.81 0.84
C PRO A 86 -9.36 -15.69 1.82
N ASN A 87 -10.63 -15.93 1.54
CA ASN A 87 -11.47 -16.82 2.34
C ASN A 87 -10.95 -18.25 2.12
N ILE A 88 -9.94 -18.63 2.91
CA ILE A 88 -9.16 -19.87 2.79
C ILE A 88 -9.91 -20.96 3.57
N PRO A 89 -10.08 -22.17 3.02
CA PRO A 89 -10.73 -23.24 3.76
C PRO A 89 -9.87 -23.69 4.97
N ASN A 90 -10.53 -24.08 6.06
CA ASN A 90 -9.87 -24.63 7.26
C ASN A 90 -9.37 -26.07 7.07
N PHE A 91 -9.77 -26.73 5.98
CA PHE A 91 -9.45 -28.11 5.68
C PHE A 91 -9.14 -28.28 4.19
N ALA A 92 -8.13 -29.09 3.89
CA ALA A 92 -7.75 -29.48 2.54
C ALA A 92 -7.50 -30.99 2.47
N GLN A 93 -8.20 -31.68 1.56
CA GLN A 93 -7.94 -33.10 1.32
C GLN A 93 -6.49 -33.31 0.85
N TYR A 94 -6.07 -32.57 -0.19
CA TYR A 94 -4.69 -32.53 -0.65
C TYR A 94 -4.14 -31.11 -0.56
N LEU A 95 -3.19 -30.89 0.35
CA LEU A 95 -2.48 -29.62 0.49
C LEU A 95 -1.16 -29.65 -0.28
N ILE A 96 -0.94 -28.68 -1.17
CA ILE A 96 0.33 -28.50 -1.86
C ILE A 96 0.94 -27.15 -1.48
N ILE A 97 2.14 -27.18 -0.91
CA ILE A 97 2.86 -25.98 -0.47
C ILE A 97 3.83 -25.55 -1.58
N GLY A 98 3.46 -24.49 -2.30
CA GLY A 98 4.20 -23.89 -3.41
C GLY A 98 3.45 -24.00 -4.74
N GLY A 99 3.45 -22.94 -5.55
CA GLY A 99 2.76 -22.86 -6.84
C GLY A 99 3.66 -23.07 -8.07
N GLY A 100 4.67 -23.94 -7.98
CA GLY A 100 5.66 -24.15 -9.06
C GLY A 100 5.31 -25.27 -10.05
N ALA A 101 6.27 -25.60 -10.93
CA ALA A 101 6.13 -26.72 -11.88
C ALA A 101 5.92 -28.08 -11.19
N THR A 102 6.56 -28.30 -10.04
CA THR A 102 6.36 -29.52 -9.23
C THR A 102 4.92 -29.62 -8.75
N ALA A 103 4.33 -28.52 -8.27
CA ALA A 103 2.94 -28.48 -7.84
C ALA A 103 1.97 -28.74 -9.00
N MET A 104 2.25 -28.13 -10.16
CA MET A 104 1.50 -28.36 -11.41
C MET A 104 1.43 -29.83 -11.79
N SER A 105 2.58 -30.51 -11.82
CA SER A 105 2.65 -31.94 -12.12
C SER A 105 1.93 -32.77 -11.06
N ALA A 106 2.07 -32.40 -9.78
CA ALA A 106 1.46 -33.12 -8.67
C ALA A 106 -0.06 -33.07 -8.72
N PHE A 107 -0.68 -31.90 -8.79
CA PHE A 107 -2.15 -31.84 -8.83
C PHE A 107 -2.73 -32.43 -10.13
N LYS A 108 -2.00 -32.33 -11.25
CA LYS A 108 -2.41 -33.00 -12.50
C LYS A 108 -2.41 -34.52 -12.32
N SER A 109 -1.38 -35.07 -11.68
CA SER A 109 -1.30 -36.50 -11.39
C SER A 109 -2.35 -36.94 -10.37
N ILE A 110 -2.59 -36.16 -9.31
CA ILE A 110 -3.64 -36.43 -8.33
C ILE A 110 -5.00 -36.49 -9.02
N ARG A 111 -5.37 -35.45 -9.79
CA ARG A 111 -6.65 -35.36 -10.50
C ARG A 111 -6.83 -36.41 -11.59
N ALA A 112 -5.75 -36.87 -12.21
CA ALA A 112 -5.80 -37.96 -13.19
C ALA A 112 -6.09 -39.32 -12.55
N ASN A 113 -5.61 -39.56 -11.32
CA ASN A 113 -5.86 -40.79 -10.58
C ASN A 113 -7.16 -40.74 -9.76
N ASP A 114 -7.53 -39.56 -9.26
CA ASP A 114 -8.74 -39.29 -8.51
C ASP A 114 -9.46 -38.05 -9.10
N PRO A 115 -10.43 -38.27 -9.99
CA PRO A 115 -11.22 -37.21 -10.62
C PRO A 115 -12.10 -36.40 -9.66
N THR A 116 -12.22 -36.79 -8.39
CA THR A 116 -12.98 -36.07 -7.36
C THR A 116 -12.09 -35.36 -6.34
N ALA A 117 -10.76 -35.49 -6.48
CA ALA A 117 -9.82 -34.91 -5.54
C ALA A 117 -9.96 -33.38 -5.43
N LYS A 118 -9.92 -32.89 -4.20
CA LYS A 118 -9.96 -31.47 -3.83
C LYS A 118 -8.55 -31.04 -3.44
N VAL A 119 -7.89 -30.33 -4.35
CA VAL A 119 -6.49 -29.94 -4.18
C VAL A 119 -6.40 -28.46 -3.88
N LEU A 120 -5.81 -28.12 -2.73
CA LEU A 120 -5.53 -26.74 -2.33
C LEU A 120 -4.03 -26.47 -2.48
N VAL A 121 -3.70 -25.49 -3.32
CA VAL A 121 -2.32 -25.04 -3.52
C VAL A 121 -2.11 -23.72 -2.78
N ILE A 122 -1.14 -23.66 -1.88
CA ILE A 122 -0.74 -22.41 -1.21
C ILE A 122 0.53 -21.88 -1.87
N SER A 123 0.48 -20.68 -2.45
CA SER A 123 1.60 -20.05 -3.14
C SER A 123 1.93 -18.71 -2.53
N SER A 124 3.21 -18.51 -2.20
CA SER A 124 3.73 -17.21 -1.76
C SER A 124 3.83 -16.19 -2.88
N GLU A 125 3.70 -16.61 -4.14
CA GLU A 125 3.70 -15.71 -5.29
C GLU A 125 2.31 -15.13 -5.54
N LYS A 126 2.24 -13.91 -6.09
CA LYS A 126 0.98 -13.22 -6.44
C LYS A 126 0.40 -13.68 -7.79
N TYR A 127 1.01 -14.67 -8.42
CA TYR A 127 0.71 -15.12 -9.77
C TYR A 127 0.31 -16.60 -9.75
N LEU A 128 -0.63 -16.98 -10.62
CA LEU A 128 -1.01 -18.39 -10.84
C LEU A 128 0.21 -19.21 -11.26
N PRO A 129 0.21 -20.55 -11.06
CA PRO A 129 1.32 -21.39 -11.47
C PRO A 129 1.74 -21.18 -12.93
N TYR A 130 3.01 -20.87 -13.14
CA TYR A 130 3.56 -20.50 -14.44
C TYR A 130 4.91 -21.15 -14.74
N MET A 131 5.28 -21.20 -16.03
CA MET A 131 6.54 -21.78 -16.47
C MET A 131 7.67 -20.75 -16.39
N ARG A 132 8.77 -21.11 -15.71
CA ARG A 132 9.94 -20.21 -15.58
C ARG A 132 10.87 -20.15 -16.81
N PRO A 133 11.05 -21.20 -17.64
CA PRO A 133 12.04 -21.15 -18.72
C PRO A 133 11.92 -19.97 -19.71
N PRO A 134 10.72 -19.50 -20.12
CA PRO A 134 10.56 -18.36 -21.00
C PRO A 134 11.00 -17.02 -20.40
N LEU A 135 11.02 -16.90 -19.06
CA LEU A 135 11.44 -15.67 -18.37
C LEU A 135 12.85 -15.25 -18.81
N SER A 136 13.78 -16.20 -18.90
CA SER A 136 15.17 -15.98 -19.33
C SER A 136 15.39 -16.11 -20.84
N LYS A 137 14.34 -16.36 -21.63
CA LYS A 137 14.45 -16.70 -23.07
C LYS A 137 13.46 -15.89 -23.89
N ASP A 138 12.40 -16.52 -24.40
CA ASP A 138 11.45 -16.01 -25.39
C ASP A 138 10.88 -14.63 -25.04
N ILE A 139 10.62 -14.35 -23.75
CA ILE A 139 10.11 -13.04 -23.29
C ILE A 139 11.09 -11.90 -23.61
N TRP A 140 12.40 -12.14 -23.68
CA TRP A 140 13.38 -11.11 -24.03
C TRP A 140 13.39 -10.74 -25.52
N TYR A 141 12.81 -11.58 -26.38
CA TYR A 141 12.72 -11.39 -27.83
C TYR A 141 11.32 -10.95 -28.28
N THR A 142 10.43 -10.70 -27.33
CA THR A 142 9.09 -10.18 -27.61
C THR A 142 9.15 -8.65 -27.52
N ASP A 143 8.96 -7.96 -28.64
CA ASP A 143 8.95 -6.49 -28.71
C ASP A 143 7.54 -5.89 -28.49
N ASP A 144 6.59 -6.71 -28.05
CA ASP A 144 5.19 -6.35 -27.87
C ASP A 144 4.90 -6.13 -26.38
N ASP A 145 4.77 -4.86 -25.98
CA ASP A 145 4.53 -4.46 -24.60
C ASP A 145 3.17 -4.95 -24.07
N GLU A 146 2.15 -5.07 -24.92
CA GLU A 146 0.83 -5.57 -24.50
C GLU A 146 0.90 -7.06 -24.14
N LEU A 147 1.64 -7.85 -24.91
CA LEU A 147 1.87 -9.27 -24.60
C LEU A 147 2.65 -9.43 -23.29
N ILE A 148 3.68 -8.61 -23.07
CA ILE A 148 4.47 -8.64 -21.84
C ILE A 148 3.58 -8.31 -20.63
N GLN A 149 2.70 -7.30 -20.73
CA GLN A 149 1.75 -6.95 -19.66
C GLN A 149 0.75 -8.08 -19.37
N LYS A 150 0.33 -8.82 -20.40
CA LYS A 150 -0.53 -10.02 -20.28
C LYS A 150 0.22 -11.25 -19.75
N HIS A 151 1.53 -11.17 -19.49
CA HIS A 151 2.39 -12.30 -19.17
C HIS A 151 2.38 -13.38 -20.27
N SER A 152 2.40 -12.94 -21.53
CA SER A 152 2.47 -13.79 -22.71
C SER A 152 3.72 -13.47 -23.53
N PHE A 153 4.12 -14.40 -24.40
CA PHE A 153 5.30 -14.25 -25.25
C PHE A 153 5.11 -14.90 -26.61
N LYS A 154 5.90 -14.45 -27.60
CA LYS A 154 5.98 -15.11 -28.90
C LYS A 154 7.03 -16.21 -28.85
N GLN A 155 6.62 -17.42 -29.18
CA GLN A 155 7.54 -18.54 -29.37
C GLN A 155 8.36 -18.32 -30.65
N TRP A 156 9.45 -19.07 -30.81
CA TRP A 156 10.28 -19.04 -32.02
C TRP A 156 9.53 -19.33 -33.33
N ASN A 157 8.42 -20.05 -33.27
CA ASN A 157 7.56 -20.32 -34.44
C ASN A 157 6.55 -19.18 -34.72
N GLY A 158 6.64 -18.05 -34.02
CA GLY A 158 5.76 -16.89 -34.13
C GLY A 158 4.43 -17.01 -33.38
N LYS A 159 4.09 -18.18 -32.80
CA LYS A 159 2.84 -18.35 -32.04
C LYS A 159 2.93 -17.70 -30.67
N GLU A 160 1.82 -17.12 -30.24
CA GLU A 160 1.69 -16.57 -28.89
C GLU A 160 1.41 -17.67 -27.87
N LYS A 161 1.99 -17.53 -26.69
CA LYS A 161 1.80 -18.47 -25.58
C LYS A 161 1.76 -17.74 -24.25
N SER A 162 0.81 -18.11 -23.41
CA SER A 162 0.73 -17.68 -22.02
C SER A 162 1.89 -18.25 -21.20
N LEU A 163 2.41 -17.46 -20.27
CA LEU A 163 3.39 -17.93 -19.29
C LEU A 163 2.75 -18.91 -18.29
N TYR A 164 1.45 -18.77 -18.02
CA TYR A 164 0.71 -19.63 -17.10
C TYR A 164 0.57 -21.05 -17.67
N PHE A 165 0.56 -22.04 -16.78
CA PHE A 165 0.41 -23.43 -17.18
C PHE A 165 -1.02 -23.78 -17.61
N ASN A 166 -2.01 -23.15 -16.99
CA ASN A 166 -3.42 -23.25 -17.34
C ASN A 166 -4.05 -21.87 -17.15
N ASP A 167 -5.17 -21.63 -17.83
CA ASP A 167 -5.95 -20.40 -17.70
C ASP A 167 -6.65 -20.31 -16.33
N LYS A 168 -7.20 -19.14 -16.00
CA LYS A 168 -7.79 -18.89 -14.69
C LYS A 168 -9.02 -19.78 -14.46
N GLU A 169 -9.77 -20.06 -15.51
CA GLU A 169 -10.99 -20.86 -15.55
C GLU A 169 -10.75 -22.32 -15.21
N PHE A 170 -9.51 -22.81 -15.35
CA PHE A 170 -9.14 -24.16 -14.92
C PHE A 170 -9.24 -24.33 -13.41
N TYR A 171 -9.01 -23.25 -12.65
CA TYR A 171 -8.96 -23.31 -11.19
C TYR A 171 -10.34 -23.04 -10.59
N THR A 172 -10.68 -23.81 -9.57
CA THR A 172 -11.87 -23.62 -8.76
C THR A 172 -11.66 -22.45 -7.80
N ASP A 173 -12.72 -21.69 -7.51
CA ASP A 173 -12.68 -20.69 -6.43
C ASP A 173 -12.37 -21.39 -5.10
N VAL A 174 -11.46 -20.80 -4.32
CA VAL A 174 -11.03 -21.28 -3.02
C VAL A 174 -12.20 -21.50 -2.06
N LYS A 175 -13.26 -20.66 -2.16
CA LYS A 175 -14.44 -20.70 -1.28
C LYS A 175 -15.27 -21.97 -1.47
N ILE A 176 -15.41 -22.43 -2.70
CA ILE A 176 -16.33 -23.52 -3.07
C ILE A 176 -15.61 -24.86 -3.24
N LEU A 177 -14.27 -24.91 -3.14
CA LEU A 177 -13.46 -26.11 -3.37
C LEU A 177 -13.99 -27.33 -2.59
N ASN A 178 -14.32 -27.13 -1.32
CA ASN A 178 -14.78 -28.20 -0.45
C ASN A 178 -16.21 -28.64 -0.75
N ASP A 179 -17.02 -27.80 -1.38
CA ASP A 179 -18.42 -28.07 -1.72
C ASP A 179 -18.57 -28.63 -3.15
N GLN A 180 -17.54 -28.55 -3.99
CA GLN A 180 -17.57 -29.11 -5.34
C GLN A 180 -17.66 -30.64 -5.31
N GLU A 181 -18.70 -31.17 -5.96
CA GLU A 181 -18.92 -32.62 -6.11
C GLU A 181 -17.83 -33.27 -6.97
N ASN A 182 -17.46 -32.63 -8.07
CA ASN A 182 -16.42 -33.12 -8.99
C ASN A 182 -14.98 -32.77 -8.52
N GLY A 183 -14.84 -32.24 -7.30
CA GLY A 183 -13.58 -31.72 -6.78
C GLY A 183 -13.03 -30.56 -7.60
N GLY A 184 -11.70 -30.38 -7.56
CA GLY A 184 -11.06 -29.30 -8.29
C GLY A 184 -9.68 -28.95 -7.74
N VAL A 185 -9.09 -27.91 -8.33
CA VAL A 185 -7.82 -27.35 -7.89
C VAL A 185 -8.02 -25.88 -7.60
N ALA A 186 -7.81 -25.45 -6.36
CA ALA A 186 -7.83 -24.04 -5.99
C ALA A 186 -6.43 -23.57 -5.62
N VAL A 187 -6.12 -22.30 -5.88
CA VAL A 187 -4.81 -21.71 -5.60
C VAL A 187 -4.99 -20.47 -4.73
N VAL A 188 -4.40 -20.50 -3.53
CA VAL A 188 -4.28 -19.34 -2.66
C VAL A 188 -2.97 -18.63 -3.00
N LEU A 189 -3.07 -17.39 -3.50
CA LEU A 189 -1.94 -16.57 -3.91
C LEU A 189 -1.50 -15.62 -2.79
N GLY A 190 -0.22 -15.24 -2.81
CA GLY A 190 0.35 -14.27 -1.87
C GLY A 190 0.36 -14.73 -0.41
N ARG A 191 0.25 -16.03 -0.15
CA ARG A 191 0.26 -16.61 1.21
C ARG A 191 1.38 -17.61 1.37
N LYS A 192 2.06 -17.55 2.51
CA LYS A 192 3.17 -18.45 2.83
C LYS A 192 2.79 -19.36 3.99
N VAL A 193 3.03 -20.66 3.84
CA VAL A 193 3.05 -21.58 4.98
C VAL A 193 4.35 -21.33 5.75
N VAL A 194 4.23 -20.97 7.03
CA VAL A 194 5.35 -20.63 7.91
C VAL A 194 5.68 -21.73 8.90
N ASP A 195 4.71 -22.59 9.21
CA ASP A 195 4.88 -23.71 10.13
C ASP A 195 4.03 -24.91 9.70
N LEU A 196 4.48 -26.12 10.03
CA LEU A 196 3.84 -27.39 9.65
C LEU A 196 3.88 -28.35 10.83
N ASP A 197 2.72 -28.56 11.47
CA ASP A 197 2.53 -29.56 12.51
C ASP A 197 2.13 -30.89 11.89
N LEU A 198 3.09 -31.81 11.80
CA LEU A 198 2.88 -33.15 11.25
C LEU A 198 2.13 -34.09 12.19
N LYS A 199 2.07 -33.80 13.49
CA LYS A 199 1.37 -34.65 14.46
C LYS A 199 -0.14 -34.43 14.36
N ASN A 200 -0.53 -33.17 14.22
CA ASN A 200 -1.93 -32.77 14.09
C ASN A 200 -2.37 -32.59 12.63
N SER A 201 -1.45 -32.75 11.67
CA SER A 201 -1.65 -32.50 10.24
C SER A 201 -2.24 -31.10 9.96
N VAL A 202 -1.57 -30.08 10.51
CA VAL A 202 -1.97 -28.67 10.37
C VAL A 202 -0.84 -27.86 9.76
N ALA A 203 -1.16 -27.03 8.77
CA ALA A 203 -0.26 -26.05 8.18
C ALA A 203 -0.69 -24.64 8.61
N LYS A 204 0.26 -23.85 9.13
CA LYS A 204 0.02 -22.48 9.57
C LYS A 204 0.53 -21.48 8.54
N LEU A 205 -0.30 -20.51 8.20
CA LEU A 205 0.00 -19.44 7.26
C LEU A 205 0.61 -18.21 7.94
N ASP A 206 1.19 -17.32 7.14
CA ASP A 206 1.80 -16.05 7.56
C ASP A 206 0.86 -15.09 8.30
N ASN A 207 -0.44 -15.17 8.04
CA ASN A 207 -1.47 -14.42 8.77
C ASN A 207 -1.98 -15.13 10.03
N GLY A 208 -1.39 -16.27 10.40
CA GLY A 208 -1.82 -17.09 11.53
C GLY A 208 -2.99 -18.03 11.23
N TRP A 209 -3.55 -18.03 10.01
CA TRP A 209 -4.59 -18.97 9.61
C TRP A 209 -4.05 -20.40 9.59
N GLU A 210 -4.88 -21.36 9.99
CA GLU A 210 -4.50 -22.76 10.08
C GLU A 210 -5.34 -23.61 9.14
N ILE A 211 -4.68 -24.53 8.44
CA ILE A 211 -5.30 -25.44 7.47
C ILE A 211 -4.96 -26.85 7.90
N SER A 212 -5.98 -27.60 8.32
CA SER A 212 -5.88 -29.05 8.52
C SER A 212 -5.83 -29.76 7.17
N PHE A 213 -5.08 -30.86 7.07
CA PHE A 213 -4.95 -31.61 5.82
C PHE A 213 -4.91 -33.13 6.00
N GLU A 214 -5.33 -33.88 4.98
CA GLU A 214 -5.13 -35.34 4.97
C GLU A 214 -3.74 -35.71 4.43
N LYS A 215 -3.37 -35.11 3.29
CA LYS A 215 -2.07 -35.33 2.65
C LYS A 215 -1.44 -34.00 2.27
N CYS A 216 -0.14 -33.87 2.54
CA CYS A 216 0.62 -32.66 2.23
C CYS A 216 1.81 -32.97 1.30
N LEU A 217 2.00 -32.13 0.29
CA LEU A 217 3.19 -32.11 -0.55
C LEU A 217 3.94 -30.79 -0.39
N ILE A 218 5.23 -30.88 -0.08
CA ILE A 218 6.13 -29.72 -0.07
C ILE A 218 6.73 -29.53 -1.47
N ALA A 219 6.33 -28.46 -2.15
CA ALA A 219 6.72 -28.10 -3.51
C ALA A 219 7.25 -26.64 -3.59
N THR A 220 7.93 -26.18 -2.53
CA THR A 220 8.41 -24.79 -2.36
C THR A 220 9.51 -24.38 -3.34
N GLY A 221 10.10 -25.33 -4.06
CA GLY A 221 11.22 -25.07 -4.96
C GLY A 221 12.45 -24.57 -4.21
N GLY A 222 13.09 -23.53 -4.74
CA GLY A 222 14.33 -22.98 -4.17
C GLY A 222 14.42 -21.46 -4.33
N GLN A 223 15.23 -20.87 -3.46
CA GLN A 223 15.52 -19.44 -3.40
C GLN A 223 16.89 -19.16 -4.03
N PRO A 224 17.06 -18.08 -4.82
CA PRO A 224 18.38 -17.69 -5.33
C PRO A 224 19.34 -17.36 -4.19
N GLN A 225 20.60 -17.74 -4.34
CA GLN A 225 21.63 -17.48 -3.35
C GLN A 225 22.33 -16.16 -3.64
N THR A 226 22.37 -15.25 -2.66
CA THR A 226 23.21 -14.06 -2.73
C THR A 226 24.69 -14.43 -2.56
N LEU A 227 25.55 -13.98 -3.49
CA LEU A 227 27.00 -14.17 -3.38
C LEU A 227 27.54 -13.52 -2.10
N ARG A 228 28.55 -14.14 -1.48
CA ARG A 228 29.10 -13.71 -0.19
C ARG A 228 29.53 -12.24 -0.18
N ILE A 229 30.17 -11.78 -1.25
CA ILE A 229 30.63 -10.39 -1.41
C ILE A 229 29.48 -9.37 -1.33
N PHE A 230 28.27 -9.75 -1.74
CA PHE A 230 27.09 -8.87 -1.69
C PHE A 230 26.34 -8.92 -0.37
N LYS A 231 26.67 -9.84 0.55
CA LYS A 231 26.03 -9.90 1.87
C LYS A 231 26.42 -8.70 2.74
N THR A 232 27.69 -8.32 2.68
CA THR A 232 28.28 -7.17 3.42
C THR A 232 28.30 -5.88 2.61
N ALA A 233 27.87 -5.91 1.35
CA ALA A 233 27.84 -4.73 0.49
C ALA A 233 26.90 -3.64 1.04
N SER A 234 27.18 -2.39 0.66
CA SER A 234 26.37 -1.23 1.00
C SER A 234 24.94 -1.36 0.48
N SER A 235 23.99 -0.69 1.13
CA SER A 235 22.58 -0.67 0.72
C SER A 235 22.40 -0.19 -0.73
N TYR A 236 23.27 0.72 -1.18
CA TYR A 236 23.31 1.17 -2.58
C TYR A 236 23.65 0.05 -3.55
N LEU A 237 24.67 -0.77 -3.28
CA LEU A 237 25.01 -1.90 -4.17
C LEU A 237 23.92 -2.98 -4.14
N LYS A 238 23.32 -3.22 -2.97
CA LYS A 238 22.20 -4.15 -2.83
C LYS A 238 20.98 -3.71 -3.65
N SER A 239 20.69 -2.41 -3.74
CA SER A 239 19.59 -1.90 -4.58
C SER A 239 19.85 -2.02 -6.08
N LYS A 240 21.11 -2.21 -6.50
CA LYS A 240 21.50 -2.49 -7.89
C LYS A 240 21.61 -3.98 -8.21
N LEU A 241 21.47 -4.85 -7.20
CA LEU A 241 21.54 -6.30 -7.38
C LEU A 241 20.13 -6.88 -7.56
N SER A 242 19.91 -7.57 -8.68
CA SER A 242 18.68 -8.31 -8.92
C SER A 242 18.93 -9.81 -8.87
N LEU A 243 18.23 -10.51 -7.98
CA LEU A 243 18.18 -11.97 -7.97
C LEU A 243 17.07 -12.43 -8.92
N TYR A 244 17.46 -13.10 -10.00
CA TYR A 244 16.54 -13.48 -11.05
C TYR A 244 15.88 -14.83 -10.78
N ARG A 245 14.56 -14.85 -10.54
CA ARG A 245 13.83 -16.10 -10.32
C ARG A 245 12.38 -16.10 -10.80
N GLY A 246 11.61 -15.09 -10.41
CA GLY A 246 10.17 -15.02 -10.67
C GLY A 246 9.79 -13.92 -11.65
N VAL A 247 8.51 -13.86 -11.96
CA VAL A 247 7.90 -12.82 -12.81
C VAL A 247 8.21 -11.41 -12.28
N SER A 248 8.10 -11.21 -10.96
CA SER A 248 8.43 -9.94 -10.30
C SER A 248 9.87 -9.48 -10.58
N SER A 249 10.84 -10.41 -10.56
CA SER A 249 12.25 -10.11 -10.87
C SER A 249 12.44 -9.62 -12.30
N LYS A 250 11.68 -10.15 -13.27
CA LYS A 250 11.81 -9.78 -14.68
C LYS A 250 11.31 -8.36 -14.94
N PHE A 251 10.14 -8.00 -14.43
CA PHE A 251 9.61 -6.64 -14.60
C PHE A 251 10.55 -5.59 -14.02
N GLN A 252 11.19 -5.89 -12.89
CA GLN A 252 12.20 -5.00 -12.31
C GLN A 252 13.39 -4.77 -13.25
N ILE A 253 13.88 -5.82 -13.93
CA ILE A 253 15.03 -5.69 -14.85
C ILE A 253 14.63 -5.04 -16.17
N THR A 254 13.48 -5.37 -16.75
CA THR A 254 12.99 -4.72 -17.99
C THR A 254 12.75 -3.23 -17.75
N PHE A 255 12.15 -2.86 -16.60
CA PHE A 255 11.97 -1.46 -16.22
C PHE A 255 13.31 -0.71 -16.14
N ILE A 256 14.33 -1.29 -15.48
CA ILE A 256 15.68 -0.71 -15.42
C ILE A 256 16.32 -0.62 -16.81
N SER A 257 16.09 -1.59 -17.69
CA SER A 257 16.62 -1.58 -19.06
C SER A 257 15.95 -0.53 -19.94
N SER A 258 14.65 -0.27 -19.74
CA SER A 258 13.89 0.73 -20.49
C SER A 258 14.30 2.16 -20.10
N LEU A 259 14.51 2.42 -18.80
CA LEU A 259 15.01 3.69 -18.27
C LEU A 259 16.41 4.08 -18.78
N ARG A 260 17.17 3.14 -19.34
CA ARG A 260 18.50 3.39 -19.91
C ARG A 260 18.47 3.76 -21.39
N LYS A 261 17.32 3.60 -22.07
CA LYS A 261 17.11 3.94 -23.48
C LYS A 261 16.49 5.33 -23.66
N MET A 262 16.10 6.00 -22.57
CA MET A 262 15.75 7.43 -22.53
C MET A 262 16.99 8.25 -22.20
#